data_AF-A0A2M8HCU2-F1
#
_entry.id   AF-A0A2M8HCU2-F1
#
_cell.length_a   1.000
_cell.length_b   1.000
_cell.length_c   1.000
_cell.angle_alpha   90.00
_cell.angle_beta   90.00
_cell.angle_gamma   90.00
#
_symmetry.space_group_name_H-M   'P 1'
#
loop_
_entity.id
_entity.type
_entity.pdbx_description
1 polymer ?
#
loop_
_entity_poly.entity_id
_entity_poly.type
_entity_poly.pdbx_seq_one_letter_code
_entity_poly.pdbx_strand_id
1 'polypeptide(L)' 'MNEVLLAMAAGFIVGLLFSFLKLPIPAPPVLSGVMGIVGVYLGGIAYSWILTRFFS' A
#
# COMPACT_ATOMS: atom_id res chain seq x y z
N MET A 1 -7.66 -11.18 9.13
CA MET A 1 -8.72 -10.23 8.69
C MET A 1 -8.69 -8.92 9.47
N ASN A 2 -8.32 -8.93 10.76
CA ASN A 2 -8.19 -7.70 11.55
C ASN A 2 -7.06 -6.78 11.06
N GLU A 3 -6.02 -7.34 10.43
CA GLU A 3 -4.84 -6.60 9.99
C GLU A 3 -5.18 -5.55 8.94
N VAL A 4 -6.08 -5.87 8.00
CA VAL A 4 -6.52 -4.94 6.96
C VAL A 4 -7.30 -3.77 7.57
N LEU A 5 -8.21 -4.06 8.49
CA LEU A 5 -9.00 -3.04 9.18
C LEU A 5 -8.12 -2.15 10.06
N LEU A 6 -7.16 -2.75 10.78
CA LEU A 6 -6.18 -2.04 11.61
C LEU A 6 -5.25 -1.18 10.76
N ALA A 7 -4.77 -1.66 9.61
CA ALA A 7 -3.93 -0.89 8.69
C ALA A 7 -4.69 0.30 8.10
N MET A 8 -5.97 0.10 7.74
CA MET A 8 -6.83 1.18 7.24
C MET A 8 -7.09 2.23 8.32
N ALA A 9 -7.40 1.80 9.54
CA ALA A 9 -7.60 2.69 10.69
C ALA A 9 -6.33 3.46 11.05
N ALA A 10 -5.17 2.79 11.06
CA ALA A 10 -3.89 3.43 11.31
C ALA A 10 -3.56 4.48 10.25
N GLY A 11 -3.73 4.15 8.96
CA GLY A 11 -3.53 5.09 7.85
C GLY A 11 -4.46 6.30 7.93
N PHE A 12 -5.73 6.07 8.29
CA PHE A 12 -6.71 7.13 8.50
C PHE A 12 -6.32 8.07 9.65
N ILE A 13 -5.95 7.52 10.81
CA ILE A 13 -5.52 8.30 11.98
C ILE A 13 -4.26 9.10 11.67
N VAL A 14 -3.26 8.51 11.01
CA VAL A 14 -2.03 9.20 10.60
C VAL A 14 -2.34 10.33 9.62
N GLY A 15 -3.20 10.08 8.63
CA GLY A 15 -3.62 11.11 7.67
C GLY A 15 -4.33 12.29 8.35
N LEU A 16 -5.23 12.02 9.30
CA LEU A 16 -5.89 13.05 10.10
C LEU A 16 -4.90 13.84 10.94
N LEU A 17 -3.99 13.16 11.64
CA LEU A 17 -3.03 13.81 12.54
C LEU A 17 -2.07 14.73 11.77
N PHE A 18 -1.53 14.27 10.65
CA PHE A 18 -0.63 15.09 9.82
C PHE A 18 -1.37 16.29 9.20
N SER A 19 -2.60 16.07 8.74
CA SER A 19 -3.45 17.15 8.21
C SER A 19 -3.80 18.18 9.29
N PHE A 20 -4.12 17.72 10.51
CA PHE A 20 -4.39 18.58 11.67
C PHE A 20 -3.18 19.43 12.06
N LEU A 21 -1.99 18.82 12.08
CA LEU A 21 -0.72 19.50 12.38
C LEU A 21 -0.18 20.33 11.19
N LYS A 22 -0.88 20.35 10.05
CA LYS A 22 -0.43 21.00 8.79
C LYS A 22 0.94 20.52 8.33
N LEU A 23 1.28 19.27 8.63
CA LEU A 23 2.50 18.63 8.18
C LEU A 23 2.30 17.99 6.80
N PRO A 24 3.35 17.89 5.97
CA PRO A 24 3.27 17.16 4.71
C PRO A 24 2.91 15.70 4.98
N ILE A 25 1.88 15.20 4.29
CA ILE A 25 1.40 13.82 4.46
C ILE A 25 2.50 12.83 4.01
N PRO A 26 2.79 11.77 4.78
CA PRO A 26 3.85 10.82 4.46
C PRO A 26 3.49 9.87 3.31
N ALA A 27 2.19 9.67 3.05
CA ALA A 27 1.69 8.85 1.96
C ALA A 27 1.70 9.60 0.61
N PRO A 28 1.84 8.89 -0.53
CA PRO A 28 1.78 9.52 -1.85
C PRO A 28 0.51 10.35 -2.03
N PRO A 29 0.62 11.66 -2.33
CA PRO A 29 -0.55 12.55 -2.40
C PRO A 29 -1.34 12.41 -3.71
N VAL A 30 -0.91 11.52 -4.62
CA VAL A 30 -1.48 11.35 -5.95
C VAL A 30 -1.88 9.90 -6.18
N LEU A 31 -2.98 9.70 -6.92
CA LEU A 31 -3.50 8.37 -7.24
C LEU A 31 -2.46 7.52 -7.98
N SER A 32 -1.64 8.13 -8.85
CA SER A 32 -0.56 7.44 -9.56
C SER A 32 0.48 6.80 -8.63
N GLY A 33 0.79 7.45 -7.49
CA GLY A 33 1.70 6.90 -6.48
C GLY A 33 1.11 5.69 -5.77
N VAL A 34 -0.18 5.75 -5.43
CA VAL A 34 -0.91 4.62 -4.85
C VAL A 34 -0.96 3.44 -5.82
N MET A 35 -1.26 3.71 -7.10
CA MET A 35 -1.25 2.69 -8.15
C MET A 35 0.13 2.07 -8.36
N GLY A 36 1.21 2.83 -8.17
CA GLY A 36 2.58 2.30 -8.19
C GLY A 36 2.82 1.22 -7.12
N ILE A 37 2.36 1.45 -5.89
CA ILE A 37 2.46 0.48 -4.77
C ILE A 37 1.66 -0.79 -5.10
N VAL A 38 0.46 -0.64 -5.63
CA VAL A 38 -0.38 -1.78 -6.09
C VAL A 38 0.35 -2.56 -7.18
N GLY A 39 0.95 -1.88 -8.16
CA GLY A 39 1.74 -2.52 -9.22
C GLY A 39 2.92 -3.32 -8.70
N VAL A 40 3.65 -2.81 -7.70
CA VAL A 40 4.76 -3.53 -7.06
C VAL A 40 4.27 -4.82 -6.40
N TYR A 41 3.17 -4.77 -5.66
CA TYR A 41 2.60 -5.95 -5.00
C TYR A 41 2.14 -7.01 -6.02
N LEU A 42 1.42 -6.58 -7.06
CA LEU A 42 0.97 -7.47 -8.14
C LEU A 42 2.14 -8.08 -8.90
N GLY A 43 3.20 -7.30 -9.15
CA GLY A 43 4.43 -7.79 -9.77
C GLY A 43 5.10 -8.90 -8.96
N GLY A 44 5.15 -8.76 -7.63
CA GLY A 44 5.65 -9.79 -6.72
C GLY A 44 4.83 -11.08 -6.79
N ILE A 45 3.50 -10.97 -6.78
CA ILE A 45 2.60 -12.12 -6.94
C ILE A 45 2.81 -12.80 -8.30
N ALA A 46 2.85 -12.01 -9.38
CA ALA A 46 3.05 -12.52 -10.73
C ALA A 46 4.37 -13.27 -10.85
N TYR A 47 5.45 -12.74 -10.26
CA TYR A 47 6.75 -13.40 -10.23
C TYR A 47 6.71 -14.72 -9.46
N SER A 48 6.10 -14.76 -8.28
CA SER A 48 5.90 -16.00 -7.53
C SER A 48 5.12 -17.05 -8.34
N TRP A 49 4.07 -16.63 -9.04
CA TRP A 49 3.26 -17.51 -9.88
C TRP A 49 4.05 -18.09 -11.06
N ILE A 50 4.85 -17.26 -11.73
CA ILE A 50 5.74 -17.69 -12.82
C ILE A 50 6.76 -18.72 -12.31
N LEU A 51 7.40 -18.45 -11.16
CA LEU A 51 8.37 -19.39 -10.58
C LEU A 51 7.73 -20.75 -10.29
N THR A 52 6.56 -20.78 -9.63
CA THR A 52 5.87 -22.03 -9.31
C THR A 52 5.42 -22.79 -10.56
N ARG A 53 5.08 -22.11 -11.66
CA ARG A 53 4.53 -22.75 -12.86
C ARG A 53 5.59 -23.34 -13.80
N PHE A 54 6.79 -22.75 -13.83
CA PHE A 54 7.84 -23.05 -14.80
C PHE A 54 9.07 -23.72 -14.20
N PHE A 55 9.34 -23.57 -12.90
CA PHE A 55 10.51 -24.14 -12.22
C PHE A 55 10.14 -25.18 -11.15
N SER A 56 8.92 -25.74 -11.22
CA SER A 56 8.46 -26.90 -10.43
C SER A 56 8.26 -28.12 -11.32
#